data_AF-A0A0A1WD56-F1
#
_entry.id   AF-A0A0A1WD56-F1
#
_cell.length_a   1.000
_cell.length_b   1.000
_cell.length_c   1.000
_cell.angle_alpha   90.00
_cell.angle_beta   90.00
_cell.angle_gamma   90.00
#
_symmetry.space_group_name_H-M   'P 1'
#
loop_
_entity.id
_entity.type
_entity.pdbx_description
1 polymer ?
#
loop_
_entity_poly.entity_id
_entity_poly.type
_entity_poly.pdbx_seq_one_letter_code
_entity_poly.pdbx_strand_id
1 'polypeptide(L)'
;MVLNGILRGQALSAFLIVALASSLTLVHVRAQEPRRDDKWPPPAVLKMAKIFHDICVEKTGVSEEAIKEFSDGQIHEDEALKCYMNCLFHEIDVVDDNGDVHLETLFNTVPGTVRNQLINMAKECEHPEGDTLCHKAWWFHQCWKKADPVHYFLP
;
A
#
# COMPACT_ATOMS: atom_id res chain seq x y z
N MET A 1 18.17 -45.54 -41.73
CA MET A 1 17.23 -45.52 -40.58
C MET A 1 17.66 -44.57 -39.44
N VAL A 2 18.76 -43.81 -39.56
CA VAL A 2 19.33 -42.98 -38.47
C VAL A 2 18.89 -41.50 -38.53
N LEU A 3 18.58 -40.94 -39.71
CA LEU A 3 18.20 -39.52 -39.86
C LEU A 3 16.84 -39.16 -39.22
N ASN A 4 15.85 -40.07 -39.27
CA ASN A 4 14.51 -39.82 -38.70
C ASN A 4 14.47 -39.83 -37.17
N GLY A 5 15.47 -40.42 -36.50
CA GLY A 5 15.57 -40.39 -35.03
C GLY A 5 16.15 -39.08 -34.49
N ILE A 6 17.09 -38.47 -35.24
CA ILE A 6 17.78 -37.24 -34.84
C ILE A 6 16.84 -36.02 -34.97
N LEU A 7 16.08 -35.92 -36.06
CA LEU A 7 15.08 -34.86 -36.26
C LEU A 7 13.95 -34.90 -35.20
N ARG A 8 13.55 -36.12 -34.79
CA ARG A 8 12.50 -36.33 -33.79
C ARG A 8 12.98 -35.99 -32.37
N GLY A 9 14.25 -36.27 -32.06
CA GLY A 9 14.90 -35.89 -30.80
C GLY A 9 15.16 -34.39 -30.68
N GLN A 10 15.56 -33.71 -31.76
CA GLN A 10 15.76 -32.26 -31.77
C GLN A 10 14.45 -31.49 -31.60
N ALA A 11 13.36 -31.96 -32.21
CA ALA A 11 12.04 -31.35 -32.05
C ALA A 11 11.52 -31.49 -30.61
N LEU A 12 11.61 -32.69 -30.01
CA LEU A 12 11.18 -32.93 -28.62
C LEU A 12 11.97 -32.07 -27.61
N SER A 13 13.28 -31.95 -27.79
CA SER A 13 14.12 -31.08 -26.94
C SER A 13 13.79 -29.60 -27.11
N ALA A 14 13.50 -29.13 -28.32
CA ALA A 14 13.09 -27.75 -28.55
C ALA A 14 11.71 -27.43 -27.93
N PHE A 15 10.74 -28.35 -28.01
CA PHE A 15 9.43 -28.21 -27.36
C PHE A 15 9.52 -28.17 -25.84
N LEU A 16 10.40 -28.99 -25.23
CA LEU A 16 10.63 -28.97 -23.78
C LEU A 16 11.27 -27.66 -23.31
N ILE A 17 12.23 -27.11 -24.07
CA ILE A 17 12.87 -25.82 -23.75
C ILE A 17 11.87 -24.67 -23.88
N VAL A 18 11.04 -24.66 -24.92
CA VAL A 18 9.99 -23.64 -25.10
C VAL A 18 8.92 -23.75 -24.01
N ALA A 19 8.50 -24.95 -23.63
CA ALA A 19 7.55 -25.15 -22.53
C ALA A 19 8.11 -24.71 -21.17
N LEU A 20 9.38 -25.01 -20.88
CA LEU A 20 10.08 -24.55 -19.67
C LEU A 20 10.27 -23.03 -19.66
N ALA A 21 10.64 -22.42 -20.79
CA ALA A 21 10.75 -20.97 -20.92
C ALA A 21 9.38 -20.27 -20.81
N SER A 22 8.31 -20.89 -21.31
CA SER A 22 6.93 -20.39 -21.20
C SER A 22 6.40 -20.46 -19.77
N SER A 23 6.88 -21.42 -18.96
CA SER A 23 6.55 -21.49 -17.53
C SER A 23 7.31 -20.48 -16.66
N LEU A 24 8.45 -19.93 -17.14
CA LEU A 24 9.23 -18.94 -16.40
C LEU A 24 8.71 -17.49 -16.55
N THR A 25 7.88 -17.19 -17.55
CA THR A 25 7.37 -15.82 -17.80
C THR A 25 6.03 -15.50 -17.12
N LEU A 26 5.47 -16.44 -16.37
CA LEU A 26 4.21 -16.27 -15.62
C LEU A 26 4.44 -16.24 -14.11
N VAL A 27 5.55 -15.65 -13.64
CA VAL A 27 5.50 -14.95 -12.36
C VAL A 27 4.72 -13.66 -12.60
N HIS A 28 3.40 -13.77 -12.77
CA HIS A 28 2.55 -12.64 -12.51
C HIS A 28 2.80 -12.31 -11.04
N VAL A 29 3.52 -11.22 -10.79
CA VAL A 29 3.42 -10.50 -9.52
C VAL A 29 1.93 -10.17 -9.41
N ARG A 30 1.15 -11.03 -8.76
CA ARG A 30 -0.20 -10.70 -8.38
C ARG A 30 -0.02 -9.58 -7.37
N ALA A 31 -0.26 -8.35 -7.80
CA ALA A 31 -0.61 -7.30 -6.86
C ALA A 31 -1.74 -7.89 -6.01
N GLN A 32 -1.48 -8.06 -4.72
CA GLN A 32 -2.47 -8.67 -3.85
C GLN A 32 -3.61 -7.66 -3.73
N GLU A 33 -4.80 -8.06 -4.19
CA GLU A 33 -5.95 -7.17 -4.19
C GLU A 33 -6.26 -6.70 -2.75
N PRO A 34 -6.54 -5.40 -2.55
CA PRO A 34 -6.91 -4.90 -1.24
C PRO A 34 -8.21 -5.56 -0.78
N ARG A 35 -8.26 -5.95 0.49
CA ARG A 35 -9.47 -6.47 1.11
C ARG A 35 -10.45 -5.31 1.32
N ARG A 36 -11.58 -5.34 0.63
CA ARG A 36 -12.67 -4.36 0.71
C ARG A 36 -14.03 -5.06 0.88
N ASP A 37 -14.10 -5.96 1.86
CA ASP A 37 -15.34 -6.68 2.19
C ASP A 37 -16.16 -5.92 3.24
N ASP A 38 -17.30 -6.49 3.65
CA ASP A 38 -18.21 -5.88 4.62
C ASP A 38 -17.60 -5.71 6.03
N LYS A 39 -16.45 -6.33 6.30
CA LYS A 39 -15.77 -6.32 7.59
C LYS A 39 -14.47 -5.54 7.56
N TRP A 40 -13.94 -5.16 6.40
CA TRP A 40 -12.65 -4.47 6.28
C TRP A 40 -12.60 -3.48 5.10
N PRO A 41 -12.17 -2.22 5.34
CA PRO A 41 -11.90 -1.62 6.66
C PRO A 41 -13.16 -1.62 7.55
N PRO A 42 -13.04 -1.72 8.88
CA PRO A 42 -14.23 -1.80 9.74
C PRO A 42 -15.14 -0.58 9.51
N PRO A 43 -16.46 -0.75 9.28
CA PRO A 43 -17.35 0.37 8.94
C PRO A 43 -17.37 1.50 9.99
N ALA A 44 -17.21 1.14 11.27
CA ALA A 44 -17.11 2.12 12.35
C ALA A 44 -15.83 2.97 12.25
N VAL A 45 -14.71 2.37 11.81
CA VAL A 45 -13.44 3.08 11.58
C VAL A 45 -13.61 4.05 10.42
N LEU A 46 -14.19 3.62 9.30
CA LEU A 46 -14.46 4.49 8.14
C LEU A 46 -15.37 5.67 8.51
N LYS A 47 -16.42 5.41 9.30
CA LYS A 47 -17.33 6.48 9.76
C LYS A 47 -16.62 7.53 10.62
N MET A 48 -15.69 7.11 11.49
CA MET A 48 -14.90 8.05 12.30
C MET A 48 -13.87 8.78 11.45
N ALA A 49 -13.15 8.05 10.58
CA ALA A 49 -12.12 8.60 9.72
C ALA A 49 -12.68 9.64 8.74
N LYS A 50 -13.95 9.51 8.32
CA LYS A 50 -14.62 10.49 7.44
C LYS A 50 -14.52 11.93 7.95
N ILE A 51 -14.59 12.15 9.26
CA ILE A 51 -14.51 13.51 9.84
C ILE A 51 -13.16 14.15 9.50
N PHE A 52 -12.06 13.41 9.68
CA PHE A 52 -10.71 13.88 9.40
C PHE A 52 -10.42 13.93 7.90
N HIS A 53 -10.93 12.97 7.14
CA HIS A 53 -10.88 12.96 5.68
C HIS A 53 -11.50 14.25 5.12
N ASP A 54 -12.72 14.60 5.50
CA ASP A 54 -13.44 15.78 4.99
C ASP A 54 -12.62 17.07 5.25
N ILE A 55 -12.05 17.20 6.47
CA ILE A 55 -11.19 18.33 6.84
C ILE A 55 -9.92 18.37 5.99
N CYS A 56 -9.27 17.24 5.80
CA CYS A 56 -7.98 17.17 5.11
C CYS A 56 -8.14 17.32 3.59
N VAL A 57 -9.22 16.83 2.99
CA VAL A 57 -9.57 17.10 1.59
C VAL A 57 -9.74 18.60 1.39
N GLU A 58 -10.52 19.28 2.24
CA GLU A 58 -10.72 20.73 2.16
C GLU A 58 -9.41 21.51 2.30
N LYS A 59 -8.57 21.15 3.27
CA LYS A 59 -7.30 21.85 3.55
C LYS A 59 -6.26 21.68 2.46
N THR A 60 -6.21 20.52 1.82
CA THR A 60 -5.11 20.15 0.91
C THR A 60 -5.49 20.25 -0.56
N GLY A 61 -6.78 20.19 -0.88
CA GLY A 61 -7.26 20.15 -2.26
C GLY A 61 -6.94 18.84 -2.98
N VAL A 62 -6.59 17.78 -2.26
CA VAL A 62 -6.39 16.45 -2.85
C VAL A 62 -7.67 15.97 -3.52
N SER A 63 -7.54 15.25 -4.64
CA SER A 63 -8.68 14.63 -5.30
C SER A 63 -9.07 13.31 -4.65
N GLU A 64 -10.36 13.00 -4.64
CA GLU A 64 -10.88 11.71 -4.20
C GLU A 64 -10.29 10.56 -5.03
N GLU A 65 -10.04 10.81 -6.31
CA GLU A 65 -9.41 9.86 -7.23
C GLU A 65 -7.98 9.54 -6.80
N ALA A 66 -7.18 10.54 -6.39
CA ALA A 66 -5.83 10.31 -5.88
C ALA A 66 -5.84 9.51 -4.57
N ILE A 67 -6.73 9.84 -3.63
CA ILE A 67 -6.87 9.06 -2.38
C ILE A 67 -7.23 7.61 -2.71
N LYS A 68 -8.23 7.41 -3.58
CA LYS A 68 -8.72 6.08 -3.94
C LYS A 68 -7.67 5.26 -4.68
N GLU A 69 -6.95 5.85 -5.63
CA GLU A 69 -5.89 5.16 -6.37
C GLU A 69 -4.75 4.76 -5.43
N PHE A 70 -4.38 5.61 -4.47
CA PHE A 70 -3.36 5.22 -3.49
C PHE A 70 -3.87 4.13 -2.53
N SER A 71 -5.12 4.22 -2.08
CA SER A 71 -5.72 3.24 -1.17
C SER A 71 -5.85 1.86 -1.84
N ASP A 72 -6.47 1.80 -3.02
CA ASP A 72 -6.94 0.56 -3.63
C ASP A 72 -6.14 0.14 -4.87
N GLY A 73 -5.52 1.10 -5.54
CA GLY A 73 -4.73 0.89 -6.74
C GLY A 73 -3.23 0.92 -6.45
N GLN A 74 -2.48 1.59 -7.33
CA GLN A 74 -1.03 1.68 -7.27
C GLN A 74 -0.54 2.89 -6.46
N ILE A 75 0.64 2.72 -5.86
CA ILE A 75 1.37 3.84 -5.26
C ILE A 75 1.72 4.81 -6.38
N HIS A 76 1.36 6.07 -6.17
CA HIS A 76 1.70 7.17 -7.06
C HIS A 76 2.08 8.40 -6.23
N GLU A 77 2.63 9.39 -6.91
CA GLU A 77 3.03 10.65 -6.31
C GLU A 77 2.07 11.77 -6.70
N ASP A 78 1.55 12.45 -5.68
CA ASP A 78 0.74 13.64 -5.79
C ASP A 78 1.03 14.51 -4.55
N GLU A 79 1.37 15.78 -4.74
CA GLU A 79 1.78 16.66 -3.64
C GLU A 79 0.64 16.96 -2.67
N ALA A 80 -0.59 17.11 -3.17
CA ALA A 80 -1.75 17.31 -2.31
C ALA A 80 -2.05 16.05 -1.49
N LEU A 81 -1.88 14.85 -2.08
CA LEU A 81 -2.02 13.57 -1.39
C LEU A 81 -0.97 13.37 -0.29
N LYS A 82 0.29 13.73 -0.55
CA LYS A 82 1.36 13.70 0.46
C LYS A 82 0.97 14.57 1.67
N CYS A 83 0.46 15.77 1.42
CA CYS A 83 0.01 16.65 2.49
C CYS A 83 -1.32 16.22 3.13
N TYR A 84 -2.19 15.52 2.41
CA TYR A 84 -3.39 14.89 2.96
C TYR A 84 -3.03 13.85 4.02
N MET A 85 -2.06 12.98 3.73
CA MET A 85 -1.54 11.99 4.69
C MET A 85 -0.96 12.66 5.93
N ASN A 86 -0.18 13.75 5.76
CA ASN A 86 0.33 14.52 6.89
C ASN A 86 -0.79 15.19 7.71
N CYS A 87 -1.79 15.75 7.04
CA CYS A 87 -2.93 16.37 7.69
C CYS A 87 -3.67 15.36 8.57
N LEU A 88 -3.89 14.13 8.10
CA LEU A 88 -4.55 13.08 8.90
C LEU A 88 -3.83 12.85 10.23
N PHE A 89 -2.49 12.80 10.25
CA PHE A 89 -1.73 12.65 11.50
C PHE A 89 -1.88 13.84 12.45
N HIS A 90 -2.00 15.06 11.92
CA HIS A 90 -2.23 16.25 12.74
C HIS A 90 -3.65 16.27 13.31
N GLU A 91 -4.67 15.95 12.50
CA GLU A 91 -6.07 16.00 12.95
C GLU A 91 -6.43 14.93 14.00
N ILE A 92 -5.68 13.82 14.03
CA ILE A 92 -5.83 12.79 15.07
C ILE A 92 -4.86 12.97 16.25
N ASP A 93 -4.09 14.06 16.26
CA ASP A 93 -3.20 14.45 17.37
C ASP A 93 -2.12 13.39 17.68
N VAL A 94 -1.43 12.89 16.65
CA VAL A 94 -0.38 11.86 16.79
C VAL A 94 1.00 12.34 16.35
N VAL A 95 1.17 13.65 16.21
CA VAL A 95 2.46 14.28 15.88
C VAL A 95 3.06 14.97 17.11
N ASP A 96 4.37 15.14 17.11
CA ASP A 96 5.09 15.92 18.13
C ASP A 96 5.08 17.43 17.83
N ASP A 97 5.78 18.22 18.67
CA ASP A 97 5.89 19.68 18.51
C ASP A 97 6.56 20.12 17.20
N ASN A 98 7.31 19.23 16.53
CA ASN A 98 7.92 19.47 15.23
C ASN A 98 7.05 18.99 14.05
N GLY A 99 5.90 18.38 14.35
CA GLY A 99 5.00 17.77 13.37
C GLY A 99 5.43 16.37 12.92
N ASP A 100 6.39 15.75 13.61
CA ASP A 100 6.84 14.38 13.33
C ASP A 100 5.91 13.34 13.97
N VAL A 101 5.59 12.27 13.24
CA VAL A 101 4.65 11.24 13.69
C VAL A 101 5.24 10.43 14.85
N HIS A 102 4.55 10.40 15.99
CA HIS A 102 4.89 9.54 17.12
C HIS A 102 4.14 8.20 16.98
N LEU A 103 4.81 7.17 16.45
CA LEU A 103 4.19 5.88 16.11
C LEU A 103 3.49 5.21 17.30
N GLU A 104 4.05 5.31 18.51
CA GLU A 104 3.40 4.75 19.70
C GLU A 104 2.07 5.47 20.01
N THR A 105 2.03 6.80 19.87
CA THR A 105 0.79 7.57 20.03
C THR A 105 -0.22 7.17 18.96
N LEU A 106 0.22 7.07 17.70
CA LEU A 106 -0.62 6.59 16.60
C LEU A 106 -1.24 5.22 16.92
N PHE A 107 -0.45 4.24 17.36
CA PHE A 107 -0.96 2.89 17.68
C PHE A 107 -1.99 2.92 18.83
N ASN A 108 -1.79 3.78 19.82
CA ASN A 108 -2.70 3.91 20.95
C ASN A 108 -3.99 4.67 20.57
N THR A 109 -3.91 5.64 19.66
CA THR A 109 -5.04 6.44 19.17
C THR A 109 -5.94 5.65 18.23
N VAL A 110 -5.40 4.83 17.33
CA VAL A 110 -6.23 4.08 16.38
C VAL A 110 -7.12 3.04 17.08
N PRO A 111 -8.33 2.77 16.56
CA PRO A 111 -9.23 1.76 17.12
C PRO A 111 -8.59 0.36 17.17
N GLY A 112 -8.85 -0.38 18.26
CA GLY A 112 -8.27 -1.71 18.47
C GLY A 112 -8.57 -2.72 17.36
N THR A 113 -9.65 -2.52 16.60
CA THR A 113 -10.03 -3.35 15.45
C THR A 113 -9.07 -3.25 14.26
N VAL A 114 -8.24 -2.20 14.19
CA VAL A 114 -7.22 -2.01 13.13
C VAL A 114 -5.80 -1.90 13.67
N ARG A 115 -5.65 -1.66 14.99
CA ARG A 115 -4.36 -1.44 15.65
C ARG A 115 -3.33 -2.52 15.35
N ASN A 116 -3.69 -3.80 15.51
CA ASN A 116 -2.73 -4.88 15.32
C ASN A 116 -2.25 -4.98 13.88
N GLN A 117 -3.13 -4.71 12.91
CA GLN A 117 -2.77 -4.64 11.50
C GLN A 117 -1.81 -3.48 11.25
N LEU A 118 -2.09 -2.29 11.82
CA LEU A 118 -1.22 -1.13 11.72
C LEU A 118 0.17 -1.40 12.33
N ILE A 119 0.23 -1.98 13.53
CA ILE A 119 1.50 -2.37 14.16
C ILE A 119 2.25 -3.35 13.27
N ASN A 120 1.57 -4.34 12.70
CA ASN A 120 2.22 -5.34 11.84
C ASN A 120 2.78 -4.74 10.55
N MET A 121 2.04 -3.84 9.89
CA MET A 121 2.53 -3.17 8.67
C MET A 121 3.63 -2.14 8.98
N ALA A 122 3.73 -1.65 10.21
CA ALA A 122 4.71 -0.64 10.61
C ALA A 122 6.06 -1.19 11.12
N LYS A 123 6.20 -2.51 11.30
CA LYS A 123 7.40 -3.14 11.91
C LYS A 123 8.74 -2.74 11.28
N GLU A 124 8.74 -2.52 9.97
CA GLU A 124 9.94 -2.15 9.21
C GLU A 124 9.86 -0.71 8.69
N CYS A 125 8.95 0.10 9.26
CA CYS A 125 8.58 1.43 8.78
C CYS A 125 8.72 2.47 9.90
N GLU A 126 9.86 2.49 10.60
CA GLU A 126 10.07 3.32 11.80
C GLU A 126 10.78 4.65 11.53
N HIS A 127 11.49 4.75 10.40
CA HIS A 127 12.36 5.88 10.09
C HIS A 127 11.94 6.53 8.77
N PRO A 128 11.02 7.52 8.81
CA PRO A 128 10.52 8.14 7.61
C PRO A 128 11.60 8.97 6.92
N GLU A 129 11.65 8.88 5.60
CA GLU A 129 12.54 9.67 4.75
C GLU A 129 11.74 10.72 3.96
N GLY A 130 12.26 11.93 3.86
CA GLY A 130 11.66 12.99 3.07
C GLY A 130 12.04 14.40 3.53
N ASP A 131 12.05 15.33 2.59
CA ASP A 131 12.50 16.71 2.83
C ASP A 131 11.47 17.57 3.60
N THR A 132 10.22 17.12 3.69
CA THR A 132 9.12 17.84 4.35
C THR A 132 8.23 16.88 5.14
N LEU A 133 7.40 17.40 6.03
CA LEU A 133 6.42 16.60 6.79
C LEU A 133 5.46 15.84 5.87
N CYS A 134 5.01 16.46 4.77
CA CYS A 134 4.18 15.80 3.76
C CYS A 134 4.89 14.59 3.12
N HIS A 135 6.17 14.73 2.81
CA HIS A 135 6.97 13.66 2.22
C HIS A 135 7.23 12.52 3.23
N LYS A 136 7.53 12.85 4.49
CA LYS A 136 7.68 11.86 5.57
C LYS A 136 6.39 11.09 5.84
N ALA A 137 5.24 11.78 5.84
CA ALA A 137 3.93 11.14 5.99
C ALA A 137 3.66 10.16 4.83
N TRP A 138 3.89 10.59 3.60
CA TRP A 138 3.76 9.71 2.44
C TRP A 138 4.71 8.53 2.48
N TRP A 139 5.93 8.72 2.97
CA TRP A 139 6.89 7.64 3.18
C TRP A 139 6.31 6.53 4.08
N PHE A 140 5.68 6.88 5.20
CA PHE A 140 5.02 5.89 6.07
C PHE A 140 3.94 5.14 5.31
N HIS A 141 3.04 5.86 4.64
CA HIS A 141 1.92 5.25 3.93
C HIS A 141 2.37 4.34 2.78
N GLN A 142 3.41 4.69 2.02
CA GLN A 142 3.96 3.76 1.02
C GLN A 142 4.58 2.52 1.67
N CYS A 143 5.24 2.67 2.83
CA CYS A 143 5.93 1.57 3.50
C CYS A 143 4.89 0.58 4.04
N TRP A 144 3.85 1.09 4.71
CA TRP A 144 2.72 0.31 5.20
C TRP A 144 1.97 -0.41 4.08
N LYS A 145 1.68 0.29 2.97
CA LYS A 145 1.02 -0.33 1.81
C LYS A 145 1.87 -1.42 1.17
N LYS A 146 3.19 -1.26 1.11
CA LYS A 146 4.11 -2.29 0.61
C LYS A 146 4.18 -3.50 1.57
N ALA A 147 4.14 -3.25 2.87
CA ALA A 147 4.23 -4.29 3.90
C ALA A 147 2.95 -5.15 3.97
N ASP A 148 1.76 -4.54 3.85
CA ASP A 148 0.48 -5.24 3.86
C ASP A 148 -0.53 -4.60 2.88
N PRO A 149 -0.41 -4.85 1.56
CA PRO A 149 -1.29 -4.26 0.55
C PRO A 149 -2.74 -4.76 0.67
N VAL A 150 -2.97 -5.88 1.36
CA VAL A 150 -4.30 -6.45 1.57
C VAL A 150 -5.09 -5.63 2.59
N HIS A 151 -4.46 -5.29 3.71
CA HIS A 151 -5.16 -4.62 4.81
C HIS A 151 -4.96 -3.11 4.81
N TYR A 152 -3.92 -2.60 4.15
CA TYR A 152 -3.76 -1.17 4.01
C TYR A 152 -4.99 -0.52 3.36
N PHE A 153 -5.39 0.61 3.91
CA PHE A 153 -6.37 1.52 3.34
C PHE A 153 -6.01 2.95 3.73
N LEU A 154 -6.35 3.90 2.87
CA LEU A 154 -6.29 5.32 3.15
C LEU A 154 -7.74 5.83 3.15
N PRO A 155 -8.24 6.42 4.25
CA PRO A 155 -9.63 6.81 4.38
C PRO A 155 -10.00 8.01 3.52
#